data_AF-A0AAV9JP52-F1
#
_entry.id   AF-A0AAV9JP52-F1
#
_cell.length_a   1.000
_cell.length_b   1.000
_cell.length_c   1.000
_cell.angle_alpha   90.00
_cell.angle_beta   90.00
_cell.angle_gamma   90.00
#
_symmetry.space_group_name_H-M   'P 1'
#
loop_
_entity.id
_entity.type
_entity.pdbx_description
1 polymer ?
#
loop_
_entity_poly.entity_id
_entity_poly.type
_entity_poly.pdbx_seq_one_letter_code
_entity_poly.pdbx_strand_id
1 'polypeptide(L)'
;MVIKNIEGQSDHDLNCLNINELEKHAYNIMDKQTRDYYNEGADSGSTLRENIEAFGKYRIRPRVLRDVSSVDTSVELFGHTNSIPMGVAPTAMQRLAHPDGELGTARACKNMKVAMGLSSFATTTLEDVADASGDNPHVLQLYLFESRDHSHKLIQRAKKAGYKAVFLTVDTPFLGRRNLEIRNQFKLPPHLKIANFTEDEEPALGDEQTSNSPNQARQRKQKAASKAGYHDGEKRVNPTGPITFHSHAPNPTLSWERDIEWLKQECCPEMEVWVKGIATGEDALLAVHHGVSGIVVSNHGGRQLNGALATLDALPEVVEAVQGKIPVHVDGGIRHGTDVFKALALGADFCWVGRPALWGLAYKGQAGVELMLRLLSDEIKLCMGLAGVTKVQDISKDYLVKLIMPAALTATPAVDAKQRALLPLVNAVISGHLGTKVEDFAKTVFGTATYDEALTARKAEMQGMQVNGAWGSTGVCTGLMRSYVALKGMGETANAEELKQIAVDAFLADTVAVELGVSRRATRPTSMVKRWTRLCLLARRWGVFSRIRGPYGQQRQRSGR
;
A
#
# COMPACT_ATOMS: atom_id res chain seq x y z
N MET A 1 5.98 -2.94 -28.68
CA MET A 1 4.51 -2.80 -28.75
C MET A 1 4.19 -1.32 -28.98
N VAL A 2 3.84 -0.96 -30.21
CA VAL A 2 3.08 0.28 -30.42
C VAL A 2 1.64 -0.15 -30.26
N ILE A 3 0.95 0.34 -29.22
CA ILE A 3 -0.47 0.08 -29.04
C ILE A 3 -1.17 0.76 -30.22
N LYS A 4 -1.63 -0.04 -31.20
CA LYS A 4 -2.37 0.50 -32.33
C LYS A 4 -3.77 0.83 -31.86
N ASN A 5 -4.14 2.11 -32.02
CA ASN A 5 -5.50 2.60 -31.83
C ASN A 5 -6.51 1.73 -32.59
N ILE A 6 -7.58 1.33 -31.93
CA ILE A 6 -8.84 1.02 -32.59
C ILE A 6 -9.44 2.37 -33.01
N GLU A 7 -9.84 2.53 -34.27
CA GLU A 7 -10.32 3.81 -34.79
C GLU A 7 -11.58 4.30 -34.04
N GLY A 8 -11.54 5.53 -33.51
CA GLY A 8 -12.74 6.29 -33.12
C GLY A 8 -12.89 6.76 -31.67
N GLN A 9 -12.11 6.23 -30.71
CA GLN A 9 -12.00 6.72 -29.33
C GLN A 9 -10.55 6.59 -28.88
N SER A 10 -9.96 7.60 -28.24
CA SER A 10 -8.63 7.40 -27.64
C SER A 10 -8.81 6.49 -26.42
N ASP A 11 -8.48 5.20 -26.55
CA ASP A 11 -8.54 4.19 -25.49
C ASP A 11 -7.68 4.52 -24.25
N HIS A 12 -6.79 5.50 -24.37
CA HIS A 12 -5.90 5.96 -23.32
C HIS A 12 -6.28 7.37 -22.84
N ASP A 13 -6.53 7.51 -21.54
CA ASP A 13 -6.69 8.81 -20.90
C ASP A 13 -5.32 9.36 -20.51
N LEU A 14 -4.82 10.32 -21.29
CA LEU A 14 -3.52 10.94 -21.03
C LEU A 14 -3.45 11.70 -19.70
N ASN A 15 -4.58 11.93 -19.03
CA ASN A 15 -4.63 12.54 -17.71
C ASN A 15 -4.47 11.51 -16.59
N CYS A 16 -4.50 10.20 -16.89
CA CYS A 16 -4.42 9.13 -15.91
C CYS A 16 -3.65 7.94 -16.49
N LEU A 17 -2.34 7.91 -16.25
CA LEU A 17 -1.40 6.99 -16.89
C LEU A 17 -1.04 5.77 -16.04
N ASN A 18 -1.45 5.73 -14.77
CA ASN A 18 -1.17 4.63 -13.86
C ASN A 18 -2.18 4.62 -12.69
N ILE A 19 -2.17 3.52 -11.93
CA ILE A 19 -3.08 3.34 -10.80
C ILE A 19 -2.87 4.38 -9.67
N ASN A 20 -1.65 4.88 -9.47
CA ASN A 20 -1.40 5.90 -8.44
C ASN A 20 -1.99 7.27 -8.83
N GLU A 21 -2.03 7.59 -10.12
CA GLU A 21 -2.75 8.77 -10.63
C GLU A 21 -4.26 8.56 -10.54
N LEU A 22 -4.76 7.37 -10.87
CA LEU A 22 -6.17 7.02 -10.73
C LEU A 22 -6.64 7.19 -9.28
N GLU A 23 -5.85 6.71 -8.32
CA GLU A 23 -6.09 6.89 -6.89
C GLU A 23 -6.21 8.38 -6.52
N LYS A 24 -5.29 9.22 -6.98
CA LYS A 24 -5.30 10.67 -6.72
C LYS A 24 -6.55 11.35 -7.31
N HIS A 25 -6.92 11.00 -8.54
CA HIS A 25 -8.13 11.54 -9.17
C HIS A 25 -9.38 11.13 -8.40
N ALA A 26 -9.50 9.85 -8.07
CA ALA A 26 -10.60 9.33 -7.27
C ALA A 26 -10.68 10.02 -5.89
N TYR A 27 -9.53 10.26 -5.24
CA TYR A 27 -9.43 10.97 -3.96
C TYR A 27 -10.03 12.39 -3.98
N ASN A 28 -9.92 13.06 -5.13
CA ASN A 28 -10.44 14.42 -5.33
C ASN A 28 -11.94 14.45 -5.67
N ILE A 29 -12.49 13.32 -6.14
CA ILE A 29 -13.90 13.20 -6.54
C ILE A 29 -14.75 12.68 -5.38
N MET A 30 -14.27 11.67 -4.66
CA MET A 30 -15.01 11.07 -3.54
C MET A 30 -15.17 12.06 -2.40
N ASP A 31 -16.34 12.06 -1.77
CA ASP A 31 -16.54 12.76 -0.51
C ASP A 31 -15.65 12.14 0.58
N LYS A 32 -15.42 12.91 1.65
CA LYS A 32 -14.51 12.51 2.73
C LYS A 32 -14.89 11.17 3.37
N GLN A 33 -16.18 10.92 3.59
CA GLN A 33 -16.65 9.72 4.29
C GLN A 33 -16.40 8.47 3.42
N THR A 34 -16.74 8.54 2.14
CA THR A 34 -16.48 7.47 1.15
C THR A 34 -14.98 7.20 0.99
N ARG A 35 -14.20 8.26 0.81
CA ARG A 35 -12.75 8.17 0.63
C ARG A 35 -12.05 7.55 1.83
N ASP A 36 -12.41 7.98 3.03
CA ASP A 36 -11.81 7.44 4.25
C ASP A 36 -12.23 5.97 4.47
N TYR A 37 -13.50 5.62 4.20
CA TYR A 37 -13.99 4.24 4.27
C TYR A 37 -13.21 3.28 3.36
N TYR A 38 -13.00 3.64 2.08
CA TYR A 38 -12.35 2.76 1.12
C TYR A 38 -10.84 2.64 1.31
N ASN A 39 -10.16 3.73 1.69
CA ASN A 39 -8.70 3.80 1.59
C ASN A 39 -7.98 3.44 2.90
N GLU A 40 -8.68 3.45 4.03
CA GLU A 40 -8.10 3.07 5.32
C GLU A 40 -7.77 1.57 5.45
N GLY A 41 -6.79 1.27 6.30
CA GLY A 41 -6.50 -0.04 6.89
C GLY A 41 -6.71 -0.04 8.41
N ALA A 42 -6.61 -1.18 9.07
CA ALA A 42 -6.85 -1.27 10.51
C ALA A 42 -5.74 -0.62 11.34
N ASP A 43 -6.11 -0.09 12.51
CA ASP A 43 -5.27 0.51 13.54
C ASP A 43 -4.26 1.55 13.01
N SER A 44 -2.97 1.20 12.98
CA SER A 44 -1.90 2.08 12.51
C SER A 44 -1.75 2.07 10.99
N GLY A 45 -2.42 1.16 10.29
CA GLY A 45 -2.31 0.96 8.85
C GLY A 45 -0.98 0.30 8.42
N SER A 46 -0.23 -0.32 9.34
CA SER A 46 1.07 -0.93 9.02
C SER A 46 0.92 -2.06 8.01
N THR A 47 -0.02 -2.98 8.19
CA THR A 47 -0.24 -4.09 7.24
C THR A 47 -0.73 -3.59 5.87
N LEU A 48 -1.53 -2.51 5.83
CA LEU A 48 -1.93 -1.88 4.56
C LEU A 48 -0.71 -1.36 3.79
N ARG A 49 0.20 -0.65 4.47
CA ARG A 49 1.44 -0.15 3.87
C ARG A 49 2.35 -1.30 3.44
N GLU A 50 2.54 -2.29 4.29
CA GLU A 50 3.40 -3.45 4.01
C GLU A 50 2.91 -4.28 2.83
N ASN A 51 1.59 -4.41 2.63
CA ASN A 51 1.01 -5.02 1.43
C ASN A 51 1.53 -4.38 0.14
N ILE A 52 1.74 -3.07 0.13
CA ILE A 52 2.25 -2.34 -1.04
C ILE A 52 3.78 -2.50 -1.12
N GLU A 53 4.48 -2.32 0.00
CA GLU A 53 5.94 -2.35 0.06
C GLU A 53 6.53 -3.75 -0.20
N ALA A 54 5.80 -4.84 0.10
CA ALA A 54 6.25 -6.21 -0.09
C ALA A 54 6.66 -6.51 -1.54
N PHE A 55 5.94 -5.96 -2.52
CA PHE A 55 6.29 -6.09 -3.94
C PHE A 55 7.63 -5.45 -4.28
N GLY A 56 8.06 -4.45 -3.51
CA GLY A 56 9.35 -3.78 -3.63
C GLY A 56 10.55 -4.65 -3.25
N LYS A 57 10.32 -5.75 -2.50
CA LYS A 57 11.35 -6.72 -2.10
C LYS A 57 11.86 -7.56 -3.26
N TYR A 58 11.11 -7.65 -4.36
CA TYR A 58 11.43 -8.48 -5.51
C TYR A 58 11.76 -7.61 -6.74
N ARG A 59 12.83 -7.99 -7.45
CA ARG A 59 13.19 -7.42 -8.75
C ARG A 59 12.98 -8.48 -9.83
N ILE A 60 12.41 -8.06 -10.96
CA ILE A 60 12.18 -8.92 -12.12
C ILE A 60 13.48 -8.96 -12.94
N ARG A 61 13.88 -10.14 -13.39
CA ARG A 61 15.08 -10.41 -14.19
C ARG A 61 14.72 -10.40 -15.67
N PRO A 62 15.15 -9.38 -16.44
CA PRO A 62 14.95 -9.38 -17.88
C PRO A 62 15.66 -10.54 -18.56
N ARG A 63 15.05 -11.13 -19.58
CA ARG A 63 15.67 -12.14 -20.44
C ARG A 63 15.71 -11.60 -21.88
N VAL A 64 16.92 -11.38 -22.38
CA VAL A 64 17.16 -10.75 -23.69
C VAL A 64 17.22 -11.79 -24.81
N LEU A 65 17.05 -11.34 -26.06
CA LEU A 65 17.12 -12.17 -27.28
C LEU A 65 16.13 -13.35 -27.27
N ARG A 66 14.96 -13.16 -26.67
CA ARG A 66 13.82 -14.09 -26.76
C ARG A 66 12.77 -13.52 -27.69
N ASP A 67 12.15 -14.38 -28.48
CA ASP A 67 11.02 -13.97 -29.33
C ASP A 67 9.81 -13.67 -28.44
N VAL A 68 9.42 -12.40 -28.41
CA VAL A 68 8.26 -11.87 -27.68
C VAL A 68 7.31 -11.14 -28.62
N SER A 69 7.34 -11.48 -29.91
CA SER A 69 6.44 -10.92 -30.92
C SER A 69 4.96 -11.20 -30.62
N SER A 70 4.68 -12.28 -29.89
CA SER A 70 3.36 -12.64 -29.37
C SER A 70 3.44 -12.97 -27.89
N VAL A 71 2.75 -12.18 -27.05
CA VAL A 71 2.61 -12.41 -25.61
C VAL A 71 1.14 -12.70 -25.31
N ASP A 72 0.91 -13.85 -24.69
CA ASP A 72 -0.39 -14.34 -24.26
C ASP A 72 -0.50 -14.24 -22.73
N THR A 73 -1.39 -13.37 -22.28
CA THR A 73 -1.70 -13.12 -20.86
C THR A 73 -2.89 -13.92 -20.37
N SER A 74 -3.55 -14.70 -21.24
CA SER A 74 -4.79 -15.37 -20.88
C SER A 74 -4.57 -16.54 -19.92
N VAL A 75 -5.59 -16.82 -19.10
CA VAL A 75 -5.64 -17.95 -18.17
C VAL A 75 -7.05 -18.55 -18.16
N GLU A 76 -7.15 -19.83 -17.84
CA GLU A 76 -8.44 -20.50 -17.65
C GLU A 76 -8.91 -20.33 -16.20
N LEU A 77 -10.13 -19.82 -16.03
CA LEU A 77 -10.72 -19.55 -14.73
C LEU A 77 -12.23 -19.84 -14.75
N PHE A 78 -12.70 -20.70 -13.84
CA PHE A 78 -14.12 -21.06 -13.70
C PHE A 78 -14.78 -21.56 -15.01
N GLY A 79 -14.01 -22.21 -15.87
CA GLY A 79 -14.47 -22.70 -17.18
C GLY A 79 -14.53 -21.61 -18.27
N HIS A 80 -13.89 -20.47 -18.06
CA HIS A 80 -13.81 -19.38 -19.02
C HIS A 80 -12.35 -18.92 -19.22
N THR A 81 -12.02 -18.50 -20.43
CA THR A 81 -10.74 -17.84 -20.71
C THR A 81 -10.79 -16.38 -20.24
N ASN A 82 -10.04 -16.09 -19.17
CA ASN A 82 -9.83 -14.75 -18.64
C ASN A 82 -8.68 -14.08 -19.42
N SER A 83 -8.83 -12.83 -19.86
CA SER A 83 -7.89 -12.18 -20.79
C SER A 83 -6.51 -11.86 -20.19
N ILE A 84 -6.45 -11.68 -18.88
CA ILE A 84 -5.25 -11.41 -18.09
C ILE A 84 -5.29 -12.26 -16.81
N PRO A 85 -4.17 -12.50 -16.10
CA PRO A 85 -4.18 -13.37 -14.91
C PRO A 85 -4.67 -12.65 -13.65
N MET A 86 -5.72 -11.84 -13.80
CA MET A 86 -6.33 -11.08 -12.71
C MET A 86 -7.81 -10.73 -12.95
N GLY A 87 -8.51 -10.41 -11.85
CA GLY A 87 -9.92 -10.02 -11.83
C GLY A 87 -10.21 -8.96 -10.76
N VAL A 88 -11.47 -8.52 -10.67
CA VAL A 88 -11.89 -7.51 -9.69
C VAL A 88 -12.33 -8.19 -8.39
N ALA A 89 -11.71 -7.81 -7.28
CA ALA A 89 -11.99 -8.38 -5.97
C ALA A 89 -13.37 -7.96 -5.44
N PRO A 90 -14.05 -8.80 -4.65
CA PRO A 90 -15.26 -8.42 -3.93
C PRO A 90 -15.01 -7.19 -3.05
N THR A 91 -15.76 -6.13 -3.30
CA THR A 91 -15.73 -4.88 -2.53
C THR A 91 -17.16 -4.42 -2.28
N ALA A 92 -17.48 -4.07 -1.04
CA ALA A 92 -18.84 -3.71 -0.64
C ALA A 92 -19.22 -2.29 -1.08
N MET A 93 -20.51 -2.06 -1.23
CA MET A 93 -21.13 -0.74 -1.38
C MET A 93 -20.52 0.12 -2.49
N GLN A 94 -20.40 -0.41 -3.72
CA GLN A 94 -19.72 0.30 -4.81
C GLN A 94 -20.44 1.57 -5.27
N ARG A 95 -21.74 1.71 -4.99
CA ARG A 95 -22.51 2.94 -5.29
C ARG A 95 -22.10 4.15 -4.44
N LEU A 96 -21.27 3.98 -3.41
CA LEU A 96 -20.63 5.13 -2.75
C LEU A 96 -19.62 5.82 -3.68
N ALA A 97 -18.92 5.06 -4.52
CA ALA A 97 -17.94 5.61 -5.45
C ALA A 97 -18.61 6.31 -6.65
N HIS A 98 -19.67 5.72 -7.21
CA HIS A 98 -20.33 6.21 -8.42
C HIS A 98 -21.74 5.60 -8.58
N PRO A 99 -22.72 6.32 -9.17
CA PRO A 99 -24.07 5.79 -9.39
C PRO A 99 -24.14 4.45 -10.13
N ASP A 100 -23.21 4.20 -11.07
CA ASP A 100 -23.09 2.93 -11.80
C ASP A 100 -22.84 1.72 -10.88
N GLY A 101 -22.16 1.94 -9.75
CA GLY A 101 -21.84 0.94 -8.74
C GLY A 101 -21.36 -0.41 -9.29
N GLU A 102 -21.92 -1.48 -8.74
CA GLU A 102 -21.58 -2.85 -9.13
C GLU A 102 -21.94 -3.17 -10.59
N LEU A 103 -22.94 -2.51 -11.18
CA LEU A 103 -23.29 -2.73 -12.60
C LEU A 103 -22.22 -2.16 -13.53
N GLY A 104 -21.66 -1.00 -13.20
CA GLY A 104 -20.54 -0.42 -13.94
C GLY A 104 -19.31 -1.34 -13.91
N THR A 105 -18.99 -1.88 -12.74
CA THR A 105 -17.90 -2.85 -12.58
C THR A 105 -18.17 -4.13 -13.36
N ALA A 106 -19.38 -4.69 -13.30
CA ALA A 106 -19.76 -5.91 -14.00
C ALA A 106 -19.61 -5.77 -15.52
N ARG A 107 -20.12 -4.67 -16.08
CA ARG A 107 -20.01 -4.38 -17.52
C ARG A 107 -18.56 -4.16 -17.95
N ALA A 108 -17.77 -3.44 -17.15
CA ALA A 108 -16.35 -3.26 -17.42
C ALA A 108 -15.60 -4.60 -17.43
N CYS A 109 -15.86 -5.45 -16.44
CA CYS A 109 -15.28 -6.79 -16.33
C CYS A 109 -15.65 -7.66 -17.54
N LYS A 110 -16.93 -7.65 -17.94
CA LYS A 110 -17.41 -8.33 -19.15
C LYS A 110 -16.72 -7.83 -20.41
N ASN A 111 -16.64 -6.52 -20.61
CA ASN A 111 -16.02 -5.90 -21.79
C ASN A 111 -14.54 -6.26 -21.90
N MET A 112 -13.85 -6.34 -20.76
CA MET A 112 -12.44 -6.71 -20.68
C MET A 112 -12.20 -8.22 -20.57
N LYS A 113 -13.25 -9.04 -20.51
CA LYS A 113 -13.20 -10.50 -20.31
C LYS A 113 -12.39 -10.91 -19.08
N VAL A 114 -12.69 -10.28 -17.95
CA VAL A 114 -12.08 -10.58 -16.65
C VAL A 114 -13.13 -10.91 -15.60
N ALA A 115 -12.84 -11.83 -14.69
CA ALA A 115 -13.76 -12.24 -13.64
C ALA A 115 -14.06 -11.11 -12.65
N MET A 116 -15.30 -11.08 -12.14
CA MET A 116 -15.74 -10.17 -11.09
C MET A 116 -16.14 -10.92 -9.83
N GLY A 117 -15.62 -10.49 -8.69
CA GLY A 117 -16.15 -10.85 -7.38
C GLY A 117 -17.20 -9.85 -6.90
N LEU A 118 -18.39 -10.33 -6.54
CA LEU A 118 -19.44 -9.53 -5.92
C LEU A 118 -19.45 -9.73 -4.40
N SER A 119 -19.52 -8.66 -3.62
CA SER A 119 -19.70 -8.76 -2.17
C SER A 119 -21.14 -9.11 -1.79
N SER A 120 -21.33 -9.89 -0.72
CA SER A 120 -22.64 -10.02 -0.06
C SER A 120 -23.24 -8.66 0.31
N PHE A 121 -22.41 -7.67 0.61
CA PHE A 121 -22.81 -6.30 1.00
C PHE A 121 -22.78 -5.32 -0.19
N ALA A 122 -23.23 -5.78 -1.35
CA ALA A 122 -23.39 -4.95 -2.53
C ALA A 122 -24.60 -4.00 -2.41
N THR A 123 -24.47 -2.83 -3.03
CA THR A 123 -25.56 -1.85 -3.19
C THR A 123 -26.46 -2.11 -4.41
N THR A 124 -26.23 -3.23 -5.08
CA THR A 124 -26.99 -3.74 -6.23
C THR A 124 -27.22 -5.23 -6.05
N THR A 125 -28.37 -5.75 -6.51
CA THR A 125 -28.72 -7.16 -6.30
C THR A 125 -27.76 -8.07 -7.06
N LEU A 126 -27.53 -9.28 -6.55
CA LEU A 126 -26.71 -10.26 -7.25
C LEU A 126 -27.31 -10.64 -8.62
N GLU A 127 -28.63 -10.62 -8.77
CA GLU A 127 -29.29 -10.92 -10.04
C GLU A 127 -28.99 -9.84 -11.09
N ASP A 128 -29.14 -8.57 -10.73
CA ASP A 128 -28.83 -7.46 -11.66
C ASP A 128 -27.35 -7.46 -12.06
N VAL A 129 -26.46 -7.84 -11.13
CA VAL A 129 -25.02 -7.96 -11.40
C VAL A 129 -24.72 -9.15 -12.33
N ALA A 130 -25.39 -10.28 -12.14
CA ALA A 130 -25.27 -11.43 -13.03
C ALA A 130 -25.76 -11.09 -14.44
N ASP A 131 -26.91 -10.43 -14.57
CA ASP A 131 -27.45 -9.96 -15.84
C ASP A 131 -26.49 -8.98 -16.55
N ALA A 132 -25.90 -8.04 -15.80
CA ALA A 132 -24.90 -7.11 -16.33
C ALA A 132 -23.60 -7.81 -16.76
N SER A 133 -23.23 -8.90 -16.08
CA SER A 133 -22.05 -9.72 -16.39
C SER A 133 -22.26 -10.61 -17.62
N GLY A 134 -23.51 -11.03 -17.90
CA GLY A 134 -23.81 -12.01 -18.94
C GLY A 134 -23.00 -13.30 -18.73
N ASP A 135 -22.39 -13.82 -19.80
CA ASP A 135 -21.60 -15.06 -19.75
C ASP A 135 -20.21 -14.90 -19.08
N ASN A 136 -19.83 -13.70 -18.64
CA ASN A 136 -18.53 -13.49 -17.99
C ASN A 136 -18.54 -14.09 -16.57
N PRO A 137 -17.50 -14.84 -16.15
CA PRO A 137 -17.50 -15.52 -14.86
C PRO A 137 -17.58 -14.53 -13.70
N HIS A 138 -18.44 -14.84 -12.74
CA HIS A 138 -18.63 -14.04 -11.54
C HIS A 138 -18.72 -14.93 -10.31
N VAL A 139 -18.15 -14.44 -9.21
CA VAL A 139 -18.09 -15.15 -7.93
C VAL A 139 -18.80 -14.35 -6.85
N LEU A 140 -19.49 -15.05 -5.95
CA LEU A 140 -20.16 -14.42 -4.82
C LEU A 140 -19.24 -14.54 -3.61
N GLN A 141 -18.81 -13.42 -3.05
CA GLN A 141 -18.21 -13.40 -1.73
C GLN A 141 -19.30 -13.50 -0.66
N LEU A 142 -19.14 -14.47 0.23
CA LEU A 142 -20.08 -14.78 1.30
C LEU A 142 -19.46 -14.46 2.66
N TYR A 143 -20.18 -13.67 3.46
CA TYR A 143 -20.09 -13.73 4.91
C TYR A 143 -21.11 -14.75 5.40
N LEU A 144 -20.65 -15.78 6.10
CA LEU A 144 -21.51 -16.84 6.58
C LEU A 144 -22.17 -16.40 7.89
N PHE A 145 -23.45 -16.08 7.83
CA PHE A 145 -24.20 -15.63 9.00
C PHE A 145 -24.45 -16.80 9.96
N GLU A 146 -24.62 -16.49 11.25
CA GLU A 146 -25.01 -17.50 12.23
C GLU A 146 -26.37 -18.12 11.89
N SER A 147 -27.32 -17.27 11.47
CA SER A 147 -28.58 -17.71 10.89
C SER A 147 -28.31 -18.28 9.49
N ARG A 148 -28.29 -19.60 9.40
CA ARG A 148 -28.02 -20.31 8.13
C ARG A 148 -29.08 -20.06 7.08
N ASP A 149 -30.31 -19.74 7.47
CA ASP A 149 -31.40 -19.40 6.55
C ASP A 149 -31.02 -18.25 5.61
N HIS A 150 -30.33 -17.22 6.11
CA HIS A 150 -29.94 -16.06 5.28
C HIS A 150 -28.86 -16.45 4.26
N SER A 151 -27.82 -17.16 4.72
CA SER A 151 -26.76 -17.65 3.83
C SER A 151 -27.29 -18.66 2.82
N HIS A 152 -28.17 -19.58 3.23
CA HIS A 152 -28.85 -20.53 2.34
C HIS A 152 -29.59 -19.80 1.22
N LYS A 153 -30.47 -18.85 1.54
CA LYS A 153 -31.22 -18.07 0.53
C LYS A 153 -30.29 -17.35 -0.45
N LEU A 154 -29.22 -16.75 0.06
CA LEU A 154 -28.26 -16.02 -0.77
C LEU A 154 -27.50 -16.96 -1.73
N ILE A 155 -27.09 -18.14 -1.25
CA ILE A 155 -26.46 -19.18 -2.07
C ILE A 155 -27.42 -19.66 -3.15
N GLN A 156 -28.66 -20.00 -2.81
CA GLN A 156 -29.65 -20.49 -3.79
C GLN A 156 -29.94 -19.45 -4.89
N ARG A 157 -30.00 -18.17 -4.53
CA ARG A 157 -30.12 -17.07 -5.50
C ARG A 157 -28.89 -16.98 -6.42
N ALA A 158 -27.68 -17.07 -5.85
CA ALA A 158 -26.44 -17.05 -6.63
C ALA A 158 -26.33 -18.24 -7.60
N LYS A 159 -26.69 -19.45 -7.15
CA LYS A 159 -26.75 -20.65 -8.00
C LYS A 159 -27.69 -20.42 -9.19
N LYS A 160 -28.90 -19.93 -8.92
CA LYS A 160 -29.90 -19.65 -9.96
C LYS A 160 -29.44 -18.57 -10.95
N ALA A 161 -28.73 -17.56 -10.46
CA ALA A 161 -28.19 -16.48 -11.28
C ALA A 161 -26.93 -16.86 -12.08
N GLY A 162 -26.37 -18.06 -11.86
CA GLY A 162 -25.24 -18.57 -12.64
C GLY A 162 -23.85 -18.20 -12.12
N TYR A 163 -23.75 -17.76 -10.86
CA TYR A 163 -22.47 -17.57 -10.20
C TYR A 163 -21.65 -18.86 -10.22
N LYS A 164 -20.33 -18.76 -10.38
CA LYS A 164 -19.45 -19.95 -10.54
C LYS A 164 -18.84 -20.45 -9.25
N ALA A 165 -18.66 -19.56 -8.27
CA ALA A 165 -18.05 -19.91 -7.00
C ALA A 165 -18.58 -19.05 -5.86
N VAL A 166 -18.53 -19.61 -4.65
CA VAL A 166 -18.63 -18.87 -3.39
C VAL A 166 -17.24 -18.66 -2.81
N PHE A 167 -16.90 -17.42 -2.49
CA PHE A 167 -15.71 -17.06 -1.72
C PHE A 167 -16.12 -16.84 -0.26
N LEU A 168 -16.00 -17.88 0.57
CA LEU A 168 -16.21 -17.76 2.01
C LEU A 168 -15.11 -16.89 2.60
N THR A 169 -15.47 -15.72 3.14
CA THR A 169 -14.51 -14.82 3.79
C THR A 169 -14.40 -15.17 5.27
N VAL A 170 -13.23 -15.65 5.69
CA VAL A 170 -12.98 -16.15 7.04
C VAL A 170 -12.13 -15.21 7.92
N ASP A 171 -11.56 -14.15 7.35
CA ASP A 171 -10.71 -13.17 8.04
C ASP A 171 -11.49 -12.05 8.77
N THR A 172 -12.82 -12.17 8.84
CA THR A 172 -13.72 -11.19 9.46
C THR A 172 -14.65 -11.83 10.52
N PRO A 173 -14.15 -12.63 11.48
CA PRO A 173 -14.95 -13.07 12.62
C PRO A 173 -15.35 -11.88 13.50
N PHE A 174 -14.55 -10.81 13.47
CA PHE A 174 -14.85 -9.47 13.96
C PHE A 174 -14.36 -8.46 12.92
N LEU A 175 -14.92 -7.25 12.92
CA LEU A 175 -14.42 -6.19 12.04
C LEU A 175 -13.10 -5.65 12.59
N GLY A 176 -12.11 -5.42 11.72
CA GLY A 176 -10.89 -4.71 12.10
C GLY A 176 -11.17 -3.29 12.59
N ARG A 177 -10.29 -2.76 13.44
CA ARG A 177 -10.45 -1.43 14.01
C ARG A 177 -10.04 -0.35 13.02
N ARG A 178 -11.01 0.27 12.34
CA ARG A 178 -10.78 1.31 11.32
C ARG A 178 -11.10 2.68 11.91
N ASN A 179 -10.04 3.41 12.26
CA ASN A 179 -10.09 4.64 13.05
C ASN A 179 -10.79 5.81 12.33
N LEU A 180 -10.71 5.93 11.00
CA LEU A 180 -11.45 6.94 10.25
C LEU A 180 -12.92 6.58 10.13
N GLU A 181 -13.29 5.30 9.95
CA GLU A 181 -14.69 4.86 10.02
C GLU A 181 -15.33 5.24 11.38
N ILE A 182 -14.61 4.98 12.48
CA ILE A 182 -15.02 5.36 13.84
C ILE A 182 -15.12 6.88 13.99
N ARG A 183 -14.08 7.62 13.57
CA ARG A 183 -14.03 9.09 13.71
C ARG A 183 -15.10 9.78 12.88
N ASN A 184 -15.35 9.30 11.67
CA ASN A 184 -16.34 9.86 10.76
C ASN A 184 -17.75 9.37 11.07
N GLN A 185 -17.92 8.45 12.04
CA GLN A 185 -19.19 7.80 12.35
C GLN A 185 -19.84 7.35 11.04
N PHE A 186 -19.09 6.57 10.24
CA PHE A 186 -19.53 6.17 8.90
C PHE A 186 -20.98 5.65 8.96
N LYS A 187 -21.78 5.86 7.93
CA LYS A 187 -23.11 5.24 7.76
C LYS A 187 -23.35 5.16 6.26
N LEU A 188 -24.04 4.12 5.81
CA LEU A 188 -24.52 4.08 4.44
C LEU A 188 -25.50 5.25 4.24
N PRO A 189 -25.33 6.11 3.21
CA PRO A 189 -26.25 7.21 2.95
C PRO A 189 -27.69 6.70 2.79
N PRO A 190 -28.72 7.42 3.28
CA PRO A 190 -30.11 6.91 3.33
C PRO A 190 -30.74 6.55 1.99
N HIS A 191 -30.19 7.06 0.88
CA HIS A 191 -30.65 6.76 -0.48
C HIS A 191 -30.01 5.49 -1.07
N LEU A 192 -29.07 4.87 -0.35
CA LEU A 192 -28.44 3.60 -0.66
C LEU A 192 -28.86 2.55 0.36
N LYS A 193 -28.89 1.28 -0.07
CA LYS A 193 -29.21 0.13 0.77
C LYS A 193 -28.36 -1.06 0.36
N ILE A 194 -28.23 -2.07 1.23
CA ILE A 194 -27.62 -3.33 0.85
C ILE A 194 -28.67 -4.17 0.11
N ALA A 195 -28.49 -4.31 -1.19
CA ALA A 195 -29.56 -4.80 -2.06
C ALA A 195 -29.81 -6.30 -1.97
N ASN A 196 -28.88 -7.07 -1.37
CA ASN A 196 -29.00 -8.52 -1.25
C ASN A 196 -29.88 -8.98 -0.08
N PHE A 197 -30.20 -8.10 0.87
CA PHE A 197 -31.00 -8.42 2.06
C PHE A 197 -32.33 -7.66 2.02
N THR A 198 -33.38 -8.29 2.54
CA THR A 198 -34.66 -7.60 2.79
C THR A 198 -34.56 -6.74 4.06
N GLU A 199 -35.46 -5.77 4.27
CA GLU A 199 -35.47 -4.90 5.47
C GLU A 199 -35.49 -5.70 6.79
N ASP A 200 -36.12 -6.88 6.79
CA ASP A 200 -36.19 -7.79 7.95
C ASP A 200 -34.94 -8.70 8.08
N GLU A 201 -34.07 -8.72 7.07
CA GLU A 201 -32.83 -9.52 6.99
C GLU A 201 -31.57 -8.65 7.01
N GLU A 202 -31.71 -7.31 7.00
CA GLU A 202 -30.57 -6.41 7.04
C GLU A 202 -29.75 -6.67 8.31
N PRO A 203 -28.44 -6.99 8.18
CA PRO A 203 -27.50 -6.91 9.27
C PRO A 203 -27.62 -5.51 9.88
N ALA A 204 -27.67 -5.38 11.20
CA ALA A 204 -27.76 -4.06 11.84
C ALA A 204 -26.55 -3.19 11.42
N LEU A 205 -26.76 -2.35 10.41
CA LEU A 205 -25.81 -1.37 9.90
C LEU A 205 -26.03 -0.06 10.65
N GLY A 206 -25.50 -0.01 11.88
CA GLY A 206 -25.60 1.15 12.77
C GLY A 206 -26.56 0.94 13.95
N ASP A 207 -26.33 1.72 15.00
CA ASP A 207 -27.03 1.59 16.28
C ASP A 207 -28.56 1.75 16.14
N GLU A 208 -29.30 0.76 16.68
CA GLU A 208 -30.73 0.82 16.94
C GLU A 208 -31.04 1.91 17.98
N GLN A 209 -31.03 3.20 17.60
CA GLN A 209 -31.80 4.23 18.30
C GLN A 209 -32.27 5.30 17.31
N THR A 210 -33.49 5.12 16.79
CA THR A 210 -34.55 6.15 16.75
C THR A 210 -35.77 5.64 15.97
N SER A 211 -36.66 4.90 16.63
CA SER A 211 -38.06 4.83 16.21
C SER A 211 -38.92 5.54 17.27
N ASN A 212 -39.08 6.85 17.12
CA ASN A 212 -40.07 7.63 17.87
C ASN A 212 -41.48 7.43 17.25
N SER A 213 -41.97 6.20 17.20
CA SER A 213 -43.37 5.95 16.83
C SER A 213 -43.99 4.89 17.75
N PRO A 214 -44.88 5.28 18.69
CA PRO A 214 -45.36 4.38 19.75
C PRO A 214 -46.23 3.20 19.33
N ASN A 215 -46.55 3.01 18.03
CA ASN A 215 -47.71 2.22 17.63
C ASN A 215 -47.48 1.01 16.70
N GLN A 216 -46.27 0.46 16.60
CA GLN A 216 -46.03 -0.79 15.84
C GLN A 216 -45.45 -1.95 16.67
N ALA A 217 -45.56 -1.90 18.01
CA ALA A 217 -44.94 -2.88 18.90
C ALA A 217 -45.75 -4.17 19.17
N ARG A 218 -46.84 -4.45 18.44
CA ARG A 218 -47.65 -5.66 18.67
C ARG A 218 -47.78 -6.50 17.40
N GLN A 219 -47.18 -7.70 17.45
CA GLN A 219 -47.26 -8.81 16.47
C GLN A 219 -46.14 -8.97 15.42
N ARG A 220 -44.87 -8.83 15.80
CA ARG A 220 -43.80 -9.55 15.10
C ARG A 220 -43.16 -10.55 16.07
N LYS A 221 -43.36 -11.85 15.85
CA LYS A 221 -42.50 -12.89 16.44
C LYS A 221 -41.07 -12.51 16.08
N GLN A 222 -40.26 -12.10 17.06
CA GLN A 222 -38.86 -11.78 16.87
C GLN A 222 -38.13 -13.03 16.36
N LYS A 223 -37.90 -13.14 15.05
CA LYS A 223 -36.79 -13.95 14.56
C LYS A 223 -35.51 -13.21 14.93
N ALA A 224 -34.61 -13.90 15.63
CA ALA A 224 -33.36 -13.30 16.08
C ALA A 224 -32.52 -12.91 14.86
N ALA A 225 -32.42 -11.61 14.57
CA ALA A 225 -31.45 -11.10 13.62
C ALA A 225 -30.02 -11.46 14.09
N SER A 226 -29.12 -11.75 13.17
CA SER A 226 -27.70 -11.94 13.49
C SER A 226 -27.10 -10.60 13.93
N LYS A 227 -27.05 -10.36 15.25
CA LYS A 227 -26.48 -9.14 15.85
C LYS A 227 -25.01 -9.36 16.20
N ALA A 228 -24.13 -8.41 15.93
CA ALA A 228 -22.72 -8.53 16.33
C ALA A 228 -22.58 -8.80 17.84
N GLY A 229 -21.80 -9.80 18.22
CA GLY A 229 -21.57 -10.18 19.61
C GLY A 229 -20.44 -11.19 19.77
N TYR A 230 -19.87 -11.30 20.96
CA TYR A 230 -18.93 -12.35 21.34
C TYR A 230 -19.56 -13.24 22.41
N HIS A 231 -19.02 -14.45 22.61
CA HIS A 231 -19.43 -15.32 23.72
C HIS A 231 -18.56 -15.06 24.95
N ASP A 232 -19.21 -14.84 26.09
CA ASP A 232 -18.62 -14.85 27.43
C ASP A 232 -19.19 -16.06 28.19
N GLY A 233 -18.40 -17.14 28.24
CA GLY A 233 -18.91 -18.47 28.58
C GLY A 233 -19.98 -18.93 27.57
N GLU A 234 -21.15 -19.33 28.06
CA GLU A 234 -22.28 -19.73 27.21
C GLU A 234 -23.12 -18.55 26.70
N LYS A 235 -22.90 -17.34 27.25
CA LYS A 235 -23.76 -16.19 26.99
C LYS A 235 -23.20 -15.32 25.87
N ARG A 236 -24.04 -14.95 24.91
CA ARG A 236 -23.71 -13.92 23.91
C ARG A 236 -23.79 -12.53 24.52
N VAL A 237 -22.74 -11.74 24.35
CA VAL A 237 -22.59 -10.36 24.81
C VAL A 237 -22.38 -9.45 23.61
N ASN A 238 -23.18 -8.39 23.50
CA ASN A 238 -23.00 -7.37 22.47
C ASN A 238 -21.88 -6.42 22.90
N PRO A 239 -21.03 -5.94 21.98
CA PRO A 239 -20.08 -4.89 22.30
C PRO A 239 -20.83 -3.66 22.81
N THR A 240 -20.39 -3.10 23.94
CA THR A 240 -20.93 -1.87 24.54
C THR A 240 -19.88 -0.76 24.49
N GLY A 241 -20.31 0.49 24.29
CA GLY A 241 -19.44 1.66 24.30
C GLY A 241 -19.72 2.65 23.16
N PRO A 242 -19.06 3.83 23.17
CA PRO A 242 -19.27 4.89 22.17
C PRO A 242 -18.62 4.59 20.80
N ILE A 243 -17.86 3.49 20.71
CA ILE A 243 -17.20 3.06 19.48
C ILE A 243 -18.07 1.96 18.87
N THR A 244 -18.84 2.33 17.85
CA THR A 244 -19.70 1.40 17.12
C THR A 244 -19.07 1.10 15.76
N PHE A 245 -18.96 -0.19 15.44
CA PHE A 245 -18.36 -0.67 14.20
C PHE A 245 -19.45 -0.92 13.17
N HIS A 246 -19.13 -0.71 11.88
CA HIS A 246 -19.97 -1.18 10.76
C HIS A 246 -20.02 -2.70 10.74
N SER A 247 -20.94 -3.27 11.49
CA SER A 247 -20.99 -4.71 11.66
C SER A 247 -21.62 -5.35 10.43
N HIS A 248 -20.83 -6.12 9.70
CA HIS A 248 -21.31 -6.96 8.60
C HIS A 248 -21.95 -8.26 9.13
N ALA A 249 -22.66 -8.17 10.27
CA ALA A 249 -23.09 -9.30 11.13
C ALA A 249 -21.98 -10.36 11.31
N PRO A 250 -20.90 -10.03 12.05
CA PRO A 250 -19.81 -10.95 12.31
C PRO A 250 -20.32 -12.29 12.87
N ASN A 251 -19.77 -13.38 12.34
CA ASN A 251 -19.97 -14.72 12.86
C ASN A 251 -18.62 -15.24 13.40
N PRO A 252 -18.35 -15.07 14.71
CA PRO A 252 -17.09 -15.52 15.30
C PRO A 252 -17.05 -17.03 15.55
N THR A 253 -18.11 -17.76 15.24
CA THR A 253 -18.25 -19.17 15.59
C THR A 253 -17.80 -20.13 14.50
N LEU A 254 -17.31 -19.62 13.36
CA LEU A 254 -16.96 -20.43 12.19
C LEU A 254 -15.90 -21.49 12.52
N SER A 255 -16.07 -22.71 11.99
CA SER A 255 -15.11 -23.82 12.11
C SER A 255 -14.97 -24.58 10.80
N TRP A 256 -13.79 -25.16 10.58
CA TRP A 256 -13.47 -25.92 9.38
C TRP A 256 -14.36 -27.17 9.22
N GLU A 257 -14.59 -27.89 10.31
CA GLU A 257 -15.29 -29.18 10.34
C GLU A 257 -16.77 -29.04 10.02
N ARG A 258 -17.41 -27.98 10.51
CA ARG A 258 -18.85 -27.79 10.37
C ARG A 258 -19.20 -27.01 9.10
N ASP A 259 -18.48 -25.92 8.84
CA ASP A 259 -18.98 -24.90 7.93
C ASP A 259 -18.59 -25.14 6.47
N ILE A 260 -17.41 -25.73 6.24
CA ILE A 260 -17.00 -26.09 4.88
C ILE A 260 -17.88 -27.22 4.34
N GLU A 261 -18.16 -28.25 5.15
CA GLU A 261 -19.04 -29.35 4.74
C GLU A 261 -20.45 -28.84 4.41
N TRP A 262 -21.03 -28.00 5.29
CA TRP A 262 -22.33 -27.38 5.02
C TRP A 262 -22.31 -26.54 3.73
N LEU A 263 -21.28 -25.71 3.51
CA LEU A 263 -21.18 -24.91 2.28
C LEU A 263 -21.09 -25.77 1.02
N LYS A 264 -20.35 -26.89 1.08
CA LYS A 264 -20.26 -27.81 -0.06
C LYS A 264 -21.61 -28.45 -0.37
N GLN A 265 -22.39 -28.82 0.65
CA GLN A 265 -23.75 -29.35 0.47
C GLN A 265 -24.70 -28.33 -0.18
N GLU A 266 -24.56 -27.05 0.17
CA GLU A 266 -25.39 -25.98 -0.39
C GLU A 266 -24.99 -25.59 -1.83
N CYS A 267 -23.68 -25.50 -2.08
CA CYS A 267 -23.14 -24.94 -3.32
C CYS A 267 -22.98 -25.95 -4.46
N CYS A 268 -22.48 -27.15 -4.16
CA CYS A 268 -22.05 -28.09 -5.19
C CYS A 268 -23.23 -28.88 -5.81
N PRO A 269 -23.10 -29.33 -7.08
CA PRO A 269 -21.96 -29.15 -7.98
C PRO A 269 -21.96 -27.84 -8.78
N GLU A 270 -23.01 -27.01 -8.68
CA GLU A 270 -23.18 -25.85 -9.57
C GLU A 270 -22.22 -24.69 -9.24
N MET A 271 -21.79 -24.59 -7.99
CA MET A 271 -20.85 -23.59 -7.52
C MET A 271 -19.67 -24.22 -6.79
N GLU A 272 -18.47 -23.76 -7.11
CA GLU A 272 -17.25 -24.07 -6.37
C GLU A 272 -17.24 -23.40 -4.98
N VAL A 273 -16.56 -24.01 -4.01
CA VAL A 273 -16.40 -23.44 -2.65
C VAL A 273 -14.93 -23.06 -2.46
N TRP A 274 -14.69 -21.78 -2.20
CA TRP A 274 -13.36 -21.22 -1.99
C TRP A 274 -13.26 -20.54 -0.62
N VAL A 275 -12.06 -20.54 -0.05
CA VAL A 275 -11.80 -19.87 1.24
C VAL A 275 -10.90 -18.65 1.02
N LYS A 276 -11.42 -17.47 1.37
CA LYS A 276 -10.72 -16.18 1.27
C LYS A 276 -10.34 -15.68 2.65
N GLY A 277 -9.08 -15.29 2.80
CA GLY A 277 -8.52 -14.83 4.09
C GLY A 277 -7.43 -15.73 4.64
N ILE A 278 -6.97 -16.72 3.87
CA ILE A 278 -5.85 -17.59 4.23
C ILE A 278 -4.57 -16.76 4.21
N ALA A 279 -3.71 -16.92 5.21
CA ALA A 279 -2.44 -16.20 5.29
C ALA A 279 -1.29 -17.03 5.88
N THR A 280 -1.50 -18.33 6.13
CA THR A 280 -0.48 -19.24 6.66
C THR A 280 -0.55 -20.61 5.99
N GLY A 281 0.54 -21.36 6.04
CA GLY A 281 0.61 -22.72 5.50
C GLY A 281 -0.31 -23.69 6.23
N GLU A 282 -0.51 -23.53 7.55
CA GLU A 282 -1.37 -24.42 8.34
C GLU A 282 -2.84 -24.35 7.90
N ASP A 283 -3.37 -23.13 7.72
CA ASP A 283 -4.75 -22.97 7.25
C ASP A 283 -4.90 -23.41 5.78
N ALA A 284 -3.84 -23.31 4.98
CA ALA A 284 -3.83 -23.85 3.62
C ALA A 284 -3.88 -25.39 3.60
N LEU A 285 -3.20 -26.07 4.53
CA LEU A 285 -3.29 -27.52 4.71
C LEU A 285 -4.71 -27.93 5.13
N LEU A 286 -5.36 -27.16 5.99
CA LEU A 286 -6.75 -27.39 6.37
C LEU A 286 -7.70 -27.23 5.16
N ALA A 287 -7.51 -26.19 4.35
CA ALA A 287 -8.29 -26.01 3.13
C ALA A 287 -8.19 -27.22 2.19
N VAL A 288 -6.97 -27.72 1.96
CA VAL A 288 -6.73 -28.95 1.20
C VAL A 288 -7.41 -30.15 1.85
N HIS A 289 -7.28 -30.31 3.17
CA HIS A 289 -7.86 -31.43 3.92
C HIS A 289 -9.40 -31.48 3.79
N HIS A 290 -10.07 -30.34 3.89
CA HIS A 290 -11.53 -30.24 3.76
C HIS A 290 -12.02 -30.25 2.30
N GLY A 291 -11.09 -30.28 1.32
CA GLY A 291 -11.39 -30.42 -0.09
C GLY A 291 -12.23 -29.26 -0.63
N VAL A 292 -11.82 -28.03 -0.34
CA VAL A 292 -12.34 -26.83 -1.02
C VAL A 292 -11.79 -26.76 -2.44
N SER A 293 -12.46 -26.04 -3.33
CA SER A 293 -12.08 -25.92 -4.74
C SER A 293 -10.85 -25.04 -4.96
N GLY A 294 -10.57 -24.12 -4.04
CA GLY A 294 -9.41 -23.23 -4.09
C GLY A 294 -9.35 -22.29 -2.88
N ILE A 295 -8.25 -21.53 -2.78
CA ILE A 295 -8.05 -20.54 -1.71
C ILE A 295 -7.66 -19.18 -2.27
N VAL A 296 -7.92 -18.13 -1.49
CA VAL A 296 -7.44 -16.78 -1.75
C VAL A 296 -6.60 -16.30 -0.58
N VAL A 297 -5.29 -16.15 -0.82
CA VAL A 297 -4.36 -15.52 0.11
C VAL A 297 -4.72 -14.06 0.26
N SER A 298 -5.17 -13.66 1.45
CA SER A 298 -5.75 -12.34 1.68
C SER A 298 -5.64 -11.94 3.14
N ASN A 299 -5.38 -10.65 3.38
CA ASN A 299 -5.53 -10.01 4.70
C ASN A 299 -6.57 -8.88 4.63
N HIS A 300 -7.56 -9.05 3.75
CA HIS A 300 -8.63 -8.10 3.49
C HIS A 300 -8.14 -6.71 3.04
N GLY A 301 -7.00 -6.66 2.35
CA GLY A 301 -6.35 -5.40 1.97
C GLY A 301 -5.88 -4.58 3.17
N GLY A 302 -5.46 -5.24 4.25
CA GLY A 302 -4.96 -4.62 5.48
C GLY A 302 -6.05 -3.99 6.36
N ARG A 303 -7.32 -4.41 6.21
CA ARG A 303 -8.50 -3.81 6.88
C ARG A 303 -8.97 -4.55 8.13
N GLN A 304 -8.34 -5.67 8.45
CA GLN A 304 -8.72 -6.60 9.51
C GLN A 304 -7.66 -6.63 10.62
N LEU A 305 -6.82 -7.67 10.70
CA LEU A 305 -5.74 -7.76 11.68
C LEU A 305 -4.55 -6.88 11.27
N ASN A 306 -4.31 -5.77 11.98
CA ASN A 306 -3.12 -4.96 11.79
C ASN A 306 -1.92 -5.54 12.55
N GLY A 307 -0.76 -5.61 11.88
CA GLY A 307 0.40 -6.38 12.34
C GLY A 307 0.49 -7.80 11.75
N ALA A 308 -0.48 -8.19 10.92
CA ALA A 308 -0.39 -9.40 10.10
C ALA A 308 0.60 -9.22 8.94
N LEU A 309 1.08 -10.34 8.38
CA LEU A 309 1.93 -10.37 7.20
C LEU A 309 1.26 -9.70 5.99
N ALA A 310 2.09 -9.09 5.15
CA ALA A 310 1.68 -8.73 3.80
C ALA A 310 1.35 -10.00 3.01
N THR A 311 0.31 -9.96 2.17
CA THR A 311 -0.17 -11.15 1.44
C THR A 311 0.89 -11.74 0.51
N LEU A 312 1.72 -10.90 -0.13
CA LEU A 312 2.83 -11.35 -0.95
C LEU A 312 3.93 -12.07 -0.15
N ASP A 313 4.14 -11.70 1.12
CA ASP A 313 5.11 -12.37 1.98
C ASP A 313 4.58 -13.72 2.51
N ALA A 314 3.27 -13.83 2.74
CA ALA A 314 2.61 -15.08 3.13
C ALA A 314 2.48 -16.08 1.95
N LEU A 315 2.35 -15.58 0.72
CA LEU A 315 2.06 -16.38 -0.46
C LEU A 315 3.01 -17.58 -0.67
N PRO A 316 4.35 -17.47 -0.58
CA PRO A 316 5.24 -18.60 -0.84
C PRO A 316 5.04 -19.77 0.13
N GLU A 317 4.79 -19.48 1.40
CA GLU A 317 4.52 -20.48 2.44
C GLU A 317 3.21 -21.22 2.16
N VAL A 318 2.15 -20.46 1.81
CA VAL A 318 0.85 -21.03 1.44
C VAL A 318 0.97 -21.93 0.20
N VAL A 319 1.65 -21.47 -0.84
CA VAL A 319 1.86 -22.25 -2.08
C VAL A 319 2.62 -23.54 -1.79
N GLU A 320 3.67 -23.47 -0.96
CA GLU A 320 4.45 -24.64 -0.55
C GLU A 320 3.59 -25.66 0.22
N ALA A 321 2.69 -25.19 1.09
CA ALA A 321 1.76 -26.04 1.83
C ALA A 321 0.70 -26.71 0.93
N VAL A 322 0.19 -26.00 -0.07
CA VAL A 322 -0.85 -26.50 -1.00
C VAL A 322 -0.32 -27.57 -1.95
N GLN A 323 0.95 -27.46 -2.38
CA GLN A 323 1.60 -28.41 -3.29
C GLN A 323 0.82 -28.66 -4.59
N GLY A 324 0.16 -27.62 -5.13
CA GLY A 324 -0.60 -27.69 -6.39
C GLY A 324 -1.87 -28.55 -6.33
N LYS A 325 -2.34 -28.96 -5.14
CA LYS A 325 -3.56 -29.78 -5.00
C LYS A 325 -4.85 -29.01 -5.29
N ILE A 326 -4.84 -27.71 -5.03
CA ILE A 326 -5.93 -26.77 -5.32
C ILE A 326 -5.30 -25.44 -5.82
N PRO A 327 -6.03 -24.62 -6.60
CA PRO A 327 -5.53 -23.32 -7.02
C PRO A 327 -5.37 -22.33 -5.85
N VAL A 328 -4.36 -21.47 -5.96
CA VAL A 328 -4.01 -20.43 -4.99
C VAL A 328 -4.13 -19.06 -5.66
N HIS A 329 -5.18 -18.32 -5.31
CA HIS A 329 -5.33 -16.92 -5.72
C HIS A 329 -4.75 -16.00 -4.65
N VAL A 330 -4.49 -14.74 -4.99
CA VAL A 330 -4.02 -13.73 -4.03
C VAL A 330 -4.65 -12.36 -4.27
N ASP A 331 -4.89 -11.62 -3.19
CA ASP A 331 -5.21 -10.19 -3.23
C ASP A 331 -4.30 -9.39 -2.29
N GLY A 332 -4.48 -8.07 -2.26
CA GLY A 332 -3.76 -7.18 -1.34
C GLY A 332 -2.55 -6.49 -1.99
N GLY A 333 -2.52 -5.16 -1.90
CA GLY A 333 -1.35 -4.36 -2.31
C GLY A 333 -1.10 -4.20 -3.83
N ILE A 334 -1.70 -5.00 -4.69
CA ILE A 334 -1.49 -4.94 -6.16
C ILE A 334 -1.88 -3.57 -6.72
N ARG A 335 -0.95 -2.91 -7.42
CA ARG A 335 -1.15 -1.61 -8.09
C ARG A 335 -0.57 -1.56 -9.49
N HIS A 336 0.31 -2.50 -9.84
CA HIS A 336 0.98 -2.54 -11.13
C HIS A 336 0.91 -3.92 -11.77
N GLY A 337 1.01 -3.98 -13.10
CA GLY A 337 1.15 -5.24 -13.82
C GLY A 337 2.40 -6.02 -13.41
N THR A 338 3.46 -5.34 -12.98
CA THR A 338 4.64 -5.98 -12.39
C THR A 338 4.37 -6.65 -11.04
N ASP A 339 3.34 -6.21 -10.31
CA ASP A 339 2.95 -6.82 -9.04
C ASP A 339 2.24 -8.15 -9.29
N VAL A 340 1.33 -8.16 -10.27
CA VAL A 340 0.71 -9.39 -10.79
C VAL A 340 1.79 -10.38 -11.24
N PHE A 341 2.78 -9.94 -12.03
CA PHE A 341 3.89 -10.79 -12.44
C PHE A 341 4.64 -11.42 -11.27
N LYS A 342 4.95 -10.63 -10.22
CA LYS A 342 5.67 -11.12 -9.03
C LYS A 342 4.84 -12.13 -8.25
N ALA A 343 3.54 -11.88 -8.09
CA ALA A 343 2.62 -12.81 -7.42
C ALA A 343 2.58 -14.16 -8.16
N LEU A 344 2.44 -14.15 -9.48
CA LEU A 344 2.46 -15.36 -10.31
C LEU A 344 3.80 -16.09 -10.21
N ALA A 345 4.92 -15.35 -10.28
CA ALA A 345 6.25 -15.93 -10.12
C ALA A 345 6.51 -16.53 -8.73
N LEU A 346 5.77 -16.09 -7.70
CA LEU A 346 5.78 -16.66 -6.36
C LEU A 346 4.77 -17.79 -6.17
N GLY A 347 4.03 -18.16 -7.21
CA GLY A 347 3.18 -19.34 -7.26
C GLY A 347 1.68 -19.11 -7.10
N ALA A 348 1.21 -17.86 -7.18
CA ALA A 348 -0.22 -17.63 -7.35
C ALA A 348 -0.68 -18.06 -8.75
N ASP A 349 -1.89 -18.59 -8.87
CA ASP A 349 -2.53 -18.91 -10.15
C ASP A 349 -3.29 -17.69 -10.71
N PHE A 350 -3.76 -16.79 -9.84
CA PHE A 350 -4.58 -15.64 -10.21
C PHE A 350 -4.53 -14.52 -9.16
N CYS A 351 -4.73 -13.27 -9.61
CA CYS A 351 -4.71 -12.09 -8.75
C CYS A 351 -6.07 -11.38 -8.68
N TRP A 352 -6.48 -10.88 -7.51
CA TRP A 352 -7.68 -10.05 -7.36
C TRP A 352 -7.34 -8.61 -6.96
N VAL A 353 -7.99 -7.65 -7.60
CA VAL A 353 -7.74 -6.22 -7.38
C VAL A 353 -8.98 -5.52 -6.81
N GLY A 354 -8.84 -4.94 -5.62
CA GLY A 354 -9.92 -4.27 -4.88
C GLY A 354 -9.96 -2.76 -5.12
N ARG A 355 -9.27 -1.98 -4.28
CA ARG A 355 -9.32 -0.50 -4.28
C ARG A 355 -9.15 0.16 -5.67
N PRO A 356 -8.25 -0.30 -6.56
CA PRO A 356 -8.18 0.27 -7.91
C PRO A 356 -9.49 0.24 -8.71
N ALA A 357 -10.34 -0.77 -8.53
CA ALA A 357 -11.65 -0.80 -9.19
C ALA A 357 -12.59 0.29 -8.63
N LEU A 358 -12.56 0.52 -7.32
CA LEU A 358 -13.32 1.60 -6.67
C LEU A 358 -12.84 2.98 -7.11
N TRP A 359 -11.53 3.14 -7.31
CA TRP A 359 -10.96 4.37 -7.85
C TRP A 359 -11.35 4.59 -9.32
N GLY A 360 -11.36 3.52 -10.12
CA GLY A 360 -11.89 3.52 -11.49
C GLY A 360 -13.34 3.98 -11.52
N LEU A 361 -14.20 3.36 -10.70
CA LEU A 361 -15.59 3.76 -10.56
C LEU A 361 -15.73 5.24 -10.18
N ALA A 362 -15.04 5.69 -9.13
CA ALA A 362 -15.10 7.08 -8.69
C ALA A 362 -14.63 8.06 -9.78
N TYR A 363 -13.65 7.66 -10.59
CA TYR A 363 -13.13 8.53 -11.64
C TYR A 363 -14.15 8.75 -12.77
N LYS A 364 -14.66 7.67 -13.37
CA LYS A 364 -15.52 7.73 -14.58
C LYS A 364 -16.52 6.57 -14.70
N GLY A 365 -17.03 6.06 -13.58
CA GLY A 365 -17.97 4.94 -13.56
C GLY A 365 -17.41 3.70 -14.26
N GLN A 366 -18.23 3.05 -15.09
CA GLN A 366 -17.80 1.90 -15.91
C GLN A 366 -16.51 2.18 -16.70
N ALA A 367 -16.43 3.32 -17.40
CA ALA A 367 -15.28 3.66 -18.25
C ALA A 367 -13.97 3.81 -17.47
N GLY A 368 -14.06 4.22 -16.20
CA GLY A 368 -12.88 4.30 -15.33
C GLY A 368 -12.42 2.93 -14.82
N VAL A 369 -13.34 1.98 -14.62
CA VAL A 369 -12.97 0.57 -14.35
C VAL A 369 -12.33 -0.07 -15.57
N GLU A 370 -12.85 0.19 -16.78
CA GLU A 370 -12.23 -0.26 -18.04
C GLU A 370 -10.84 0.35 -18.22
N LEU A 371 -10.65 1.63 -17.89
CA LEU A 371 -9.33 2.27 -17.88
C LEU A 371 -8.37 1.56 -16.90
N MET A 372 -8.81 1.28 -15.67
CA MET A 372 -8.01 0.58 -14.68
C MET A 372 -7.55 -0.81 -15.18
N LEU A 373 -8.47 -1.59 -15.75
CA LEU A 373 -8.17 -2.92 -16.29
C LEU A 373 -7.22 -2.84 -17.48
N ARG A 374 -7.38 -1.86 -18.37
CA ARG A 374 -6.46 -1.62 -19.49
C ARG A 374 -5.06 -1.27 -19.01
N LEU A 375 -4.93 -0.35 -18.06
CA LEU A 375 -3.63 0.04 -17.50
C LEU A 375 -2.88 -1.19 -16.94
N LEU A 376 -3.55 -2.03 -16.14
CA LEU A 376 -2.93 -3.23 -15.58
C LEU A 376 -2.63 -4.29 -16.65
N SER A 377 -3.52 -4.46 -17.63
CA SER A 377 -3.33 -5.37 -18.78
C SER A 377 -2.11 -4.98 -19.62
N ASP A 378 -1.97 -3.70 -19.94
CA ASP A 378 -0.83 -3.20 -20.70
C ASP A 378 0.47 -3.35 -19.92
N GLU A 379 0.46 -3.05 -18.61
CA GLU A 379 1.62 -3.21 -17.75
C GLU A 379 2.06 -4.68 -17.62
N ILE A 380 1.15 -5.64 -17.42
CA ILE A 380 1.54 -7.06 -17.31
C ILE A 380 2.06 -7.59 -18.63
N LYS A 381 1.43 -7.24 -19.75
CA LYS A 381 1.87 -7.66 -21.09
C LYS A 381 3.24 -7.09 -21.43
N LEU A 382 3.47 -5.82 -21.12
CA LEU A 382 4.78 -5.18 -21.27
C LEU A 382 5.82 -5.85 -20.36
N CYS A 383 5.47 -6.11 -19.11
CA CYS A 383 6.33 -6.79 -18.15
C CYS A 383 6.76 -8.17 -18.65
N MET A 384 5.83 -9.00 -19.13
CA MET A 384 6.10 -10.32 -19.71
C MET A 384 7.04 -10.22 -20.92
N GLY A 385 6.75 -9.30 -21.85
CA GLY A 385 7.61 -9.07 -23.01
C GLY A 385 9.04 -8.67 -22.63
N LEU A 386 9.21 -7.76 -21.66
CA LEU A 386 10.54 -7.32 -21.19
C LEU A 386 11.24 -8.35 -20.29
N ALA A 387 10.47 -9.18 -19.58
CA ALA A 387 10.99 -10.34 -18.87
C ALA A 387 11.37 -11.48 -19.81
N GLY A 388 10.96 -11.43 -21.09
CA GLY A 388 11.24 -12.46 -22.08
C GLY A 388 10.43 -13.73 -21.86
N VAL A 389 9.17 -13.60 -21.44
CA VAL A 389 8.23 -14.72 -21.25
C VAL A 389 6.94 -14.42 -22.01
N THR A 390 6.41 -15.41 -22.74
CA THR A 390 5.29 -15.21 -23.66
C THR A 390 3.99 -15.86 -23.20
N LYS A 391 4.03 -16.71 -22.17
CA LYS A 391 2.85 -17.36 -21.58
C LYS A 391 2.87 -17.24 -20.07
N VAL A 392 1.71 -17.05 -19.45
CA VAL A 392 1.58 -16.91 -18.00
C VAL A 392 2.12 -18.13 -17.25
N GLN A 393 1.80 -19.34 -17.72
CA GLN A 393 2.26 -20.62 -17.15
C GLN A 393 3.78 -20.78 -17.05
N ASP A 394 4.55 -20.03 -17.86
CA ASP A 394 6.01 -20.10 -17.89
C ASP A 394 6.66 -19.10 -16.91
N ILE A 395 5.85 -18.30 -16.20
CA ILE A 395 6.32 -17.38 -15.15
C ILE A 395 6.67 -18.20 -13.91
N SER A 396 7.87 -18.01 -13.39
CA SER A 396 8.37 -18.73 -12.22
C SER A 396 9.28 -17.87 -11.36
N LYS A 397 9.62 -18.37 -10.16
CA LYS A 397 10.55 -17.72 -9.24
C LYS A 397 11.92 -17.39 -9.85
N ASP A 398 12.31 -18.08 -10.93
CA ASP A 398 13.58 -17.82 -11.62
C ASP A 398 13.64 -16.45 -12.30
N TYR A 399 12.48 -15.83 -12.54
CA TYR A 399 12.38 -14.46 -13.02
C TYR A 399 12.53 -13.42 -11.90
N LEU A 400 12.65 -13.84 -10.64
CA LEU A 400 12.78 -12.92 -9.51
C LEU A 400 14.17 -12.96 -8.88
N VAL A 401 14.59 -11.82 -8.35
CA VAL A 401 15.64 -11.70 -7.33
C VAL A 401 15.01 -11.05 -6.11
N LYS A 402 15.07 -11.72 -4.97
CA LYS A 402 14.72 -11.12 -3.68
C LYS A 402 15.87 -10.23 -3.23
N LEU A 403 15.60 -8.95 -3.03
CA LEU A 403 16.56 -8.02 -2.46
C LEU A 403 16.70 -8.33 -0.97
N ILE A 404 17.88 -8.78 -0.58
CA ILE A 404 18.26 -8.83 0.83
C ILE A 404 18.62 -7.40 1.20
N MET A 405 17.68 -6.66 1.80
CA MET A 405 18.04 -5.42 2.46
C MET A 405 18.86 -5.79 3.69
N PRO A 406 20.13 -5.36 3.82
CA PRO A 406 20.87 -5.60 5.05
C PRO A 406 20.10 -4.94 6.19
N ALA A 407 19.78 -5.70 7.25
CA ALA A 407 19.13 -5.20 8.46
C ALA A 407 19.86 -3.98 9.07
N ALA A 408 21.13 -3.76 8.69
CA ALA A 408 21.95 -2.62 9.09
C ALA A 408 21.49 -1.24 8.57
N LEU A 409 20.57 -1.16 7.59
CA LEU A 409 20.05 0.13 7.09
C LEU A 409 18.71 0.55 7.71
N THR A 410 18.06 -0.33 8.47
CA THR A 410 16.75 -0.05 9.10
C THR A 410 16.82 0.00 10.63
N ALA A 411 18.00 -0.22 11.22
CA ALA A 411 18.23 -0.13 12.65
C ALA A 411 19.40 0.80 12.98
N THR A 412 19.16 2.11 12.97
CA THR A 412 19.94 3.03 13.83
C THR A 412 18.98 3.92 14.62
N PRO A 413 18.74 3.61 15.92
CA PRO A 413 18.06 4.53 16.85
C PRO A 413 18.77 5.90 16.96
N ALA A 414 20.05 5.96 16.56
CA ALA A 414 20.87 7.17 16.59
C ALA A 414 20.44 8.23 15.56
N VAL A 415 19.82 7.85 14.44
CA VAL A 415 19.39 8.80 13.41
C VAL A 415 18.17 9.59 13.87
N ASP A 416 17.22 8.93 14.53
CA ASP A 416 16.00 9.56 15.03
C ASP A 416 16.27 10.44 16.27
N ALA A 417 17.19 10.03 17.16
CA ALA A 417 17.63 10.86 18.29
C ALA A 417 18.39 12.12 17.82
N LYS A 418 19.26 12.00 16.81
CA LYS A 418 19.98 13.16 16.24
C LYS A 418 19.06 14.08 15.43
N GLN A 419 18.10 13.54 14.67
CA GLN A 419 17.11 14.35 13.95
C GLN A 419 16.16 15.09 14.89
N ARG A 420 15.74 14.48 16.01
CA ARG A 420 14.97 15.18 17.05
C ARG A 420 15.79 16.22 17.81
N ALA A 421 17.09 15.98 18.02
CA ALA A 421 18.00 16.97 18.60
C ALA A 421 18.31 18.16 17.66
N LEU A 422 18.11 17.99 16.34
CA LEU A 422 18.32 19.02 15.33
C LEU A 422 17.11 19.95 15.12
N LEU A 423 15.90 19.52 15.49
CA LEU A 423 14.66 20.31 15.35
C LEU A 423 14.74 21.70 16.04
N PRO A 424 15.25 21.82 17.27
CA PRO A 424 15.42 23.12 17.94
C PRO A 424 16.42 24.04 17.22
N LEU A 425 17.46 23.48 16.61
CA LEU A 425 18.49 24.21 15.87
C LEU A 425 17.92 24.74 14.54
N VAL A 426 17.20 23.91 13.80
CA VAL A 426 16.47 24.32 12.58
C VAL A 426 15.46 25.43 12.89
N ASN A 427 14.69 25.29 13.98
CA ASN A 427 13.73 26.30 14.42
C ASN A 427 14.39 27.60 14.93
N ALA A 428 15.61 27.53 15.48
CA ALA A 428 16.39 28.71 15.90
C ALA A 428 17.02 29.45 14.72
N VAL A 429 17.45 28.72 13.68
CA VAL A 429 17.91 29.27 12.41
C VAL A 429 16.75 29.98 11.68
N ILE A 430 15.55 29.42 11.75
CA ILE A 430 14.34 30.06 11.19
C ILE A 430 13.92 31.30 12.00
N SER A 431 14.18 31.35 13.32
CA SER A 431 13.74 32.43 14.22
C SER A 431 14.81 33.44 14.63
N GLY A 432 16.02 33.41 14.04
CA GLY A 432 17.04 34.46 14.18
C GLY A 432 17.78 34.55 15.53
N HIS A 433 17.65 33.56 16.41
CA HIS A 433 18.27 33.55 17.75
C HIS A 433 19.42 32.52 17.83
N LEU A 434 20.55 32.80 17.19
CA LEU A 434 21.64 31.83 17.00
C LEU A 434 22.59 31.66 18.20
N GLY A 435 22.79 32.68 19.03
CA GLY A 435 23.94 32.75 19.94
C GLY A 435 23.94 31.75 21.11
N THR A 436 22.83 31.63 21.84
CA THR A 436 22.75 30.82 23.07
C THR A 436 22.48 29.34 22.79
N LYS A 437 21.77 29.02 21.70
CA LYS A 437 21.32 27.65 21.39
C LYS A 437 22.38 26.77 20.74
N VAL A 438 23.39 27.36 20.11
CA VAL A 438 24.51 26.62 19.50
C VAL A 438 25.47 26.07 20.56
N GLU A 439 25.67 26.82 21.65
CA GLU A 439 26.48 26.36 22.78
C GLU A 439 25.82 25.16 23.50
N ASP A 440 24.53 25.27 23.80
CA ASP A 440 23.76 24.16 24.40
C ASP A 440 23.75 22.92 23.50
N PHE A 441 23.61 23.11 22.18
CA PHE A 441 23.68 22.03 21.20
C PHE A 441 25.06 21.36 21.20
N ALA A 442 26.15 22.14 21.15
CA ALA A 442 27.50 21.61 21.16
C ALA A 442 27.82 20.84 22.46
N LYS A 443 27.40 21.36 23.62
CA LYS A 443 27.53 20.68 24.92
C LYS A 443 26.70 19.40 25.00
N THR A 444 25.52 19.38 24.38
CA THR A 444 24.66 18.18 24.32
C THR A 444 25.24 17.09 23.42
N VAL A 445 25.81 17.46 22.27
CA VAL A 445 26.32 16.50 21.28
C VAL A 445 27.71 15.97 21.64
N PHE A 446 28.58 16.83 22.17
CA PHE A 446 29.99 16.48 22.42
C PHE A 446 30.34 16.32 23.90
N GLY A 447 29.42 16.68 24.81
CA GLY A 447 29.65 16.72 26.26
C GLY A 447 30.27 18.05 26.70
N THR A 448 29.83 18.57 27.85
CA THR A 448 30.24 19.88 28.37
C THR A 448 31.75 20.00 28.58
N ALA A 449 32.39 18.97 29.16
CA ALA A 449 33.83 18.97 29.45
C ALA A 449 34.67 19.10 28.17
N THR A 450 34.30 18.36 27.11
CA THR A 450 35.01 18.38 25.83
C THR A 450 34.82 19.71 25.09
N TYR A 451 33.64 20.33 25.20
CA TYR A 451 33.40 21.67 24.67
C TYR A 451 34.26 22.73 25.39
N ASP A 452 34.32 22.70 26.72
CA ASP A 452 35.05 23.69 27.51
C ASP A 452 36.58 23.56 27.33
N GLU A 453 37.10 22.33 27.18
CA GLU A 453 38.51 22.08 26.83
C GLU A 453 38.86 22.65 25.45
N ALA A 454 38.01 22.43 24.44
CA ALA A 454 38.22 22.95 23.09
C ALA A 454 38.15 24.49 23.04
N LEU A 455 37.24 25.09 23.82
CA LEU A 455 37.12 26.54 23.94
C LEU A 455 38.37 27.15 24.62
N THR A 456 38.88 26.48 25.66
CA THR A 456 40.08 26.91 26.39
C THR A 456 41.33 26.84 25.52
N ALA A 457 41.53 25.72 24.80
CA ALA A 457 42.64 25.56 23.87
C ALA A 457 42.62 26.64 22.77
N ARG A 458 41.43 27.01 22.26
CA ARG A 458 41.31 28.04 21.23
C ARG A 458 41.56 29.45 21.75
N LYS A 459 41.17 29.76 23.00
CA LYS A 459 41.51 31.04 23.65
C LYS A 459 43.02 31.20 23.81
N ALA A 460 43.72 30.13 24.19
CA ALA A 460 45.18 30.11 24.27
C ALA A 460 45.85 30.31 22.89
N GLU A 461 45.30 29.67 21.84
CA GLU A 461 45.80 29.80 20.47
C GLU A 461 45.61 31.22 19.90
N MET A 462 44.49 31.89 20.20
CA MET A 462 44.25 33.30 19.80
C MET A 462 45.14 34.30 20.55
N GLN A 463 45.66 33.93 21.72
CA GLN A 463 46.63 34.72 22.48
C GLN A 463 48.08 34.42 22.09
N GLY A 464 48.31 33.63 21.03
CA GLY A 464 49.64 33.37 20.47
C GLY A 464 50.48 32.35 21.25
N MET A 465 49.88 31.57 22.16
CA MET A 465 50.57 30.49 22.88
C MET A 465 50.55 29.18 22.08
N GLN A 466 51.69 28.47 22.00
CA GLN A 466 51.75 27.13 21.40
C GLN A 466 51.12 26.09 22.34
N VAL A 467 50.10 25.37 21.84
CA VAL A 467 49.45 24.26 22.54
C VAL A 467 50.05 22.94 22.04
N ASN A 468 50.84 22.26 22.87
CA ASN A 468 51.39 20.94 22.55
C ASN A 468 50.55 19.83 23.19
N GLY A 469 49.77 19.11 22.37
CA GLY A 469 48.98 17.94 22.79
C GLY A 469 48.58 17.07 21.59
N ALA A 470 48.59 15.74 21.76
CA ALA A 470 48.31 14.77 20.71
C ALA A 470 46.85 14.84 20.21
N TRP A 471 46.67 14.94 18.89
CA TRP A 471 45.38 15.14 18.24
C TRP A 471 44.61 13.83 18.08
N GLY A 472 43.83 13.49 19.10
CA GLY A 472 42.69 12.57 19.02
C GLY A 472 41.43 13.27 18.49
N SER A 473 40.23 12.74 18.82
CA SER A 473 38.86 13.17 18.45
C SER A 473 38.51 14.67 18.55
N THR A 474 39.42 15.52 19.01
CA THR A 474 39.36 16.98 19.09
C THR A 474 39.53 17.72 17.74
N GLY A 475 39.95 17.06 16.65
CA GLY A 475 40.07 17.68 15.31
C GLY A 475 38.74 18.08 14.65
N VAL A 476 37.64 17.42 15.01
CA VAL A 476 36.30 17.69 14.45
C VAL A 476 35.65 18.90 15.11
N CYS A 477 35.78 19.03 16.44
CA CYS A 477 35.32 20.21 17.19
C CYS A 477 36.04 21.50 16.77
N THR A 478 37.32 21.41 16.39
CA THR A 478 38.08 22.56 15.89
C THR A 478 37.61 23.05 14.51
N GLY A 479 37.06 22.17 13.65
CA GLY A 479 36.49 22.55 12.35
C GLY A 479 35.17 23.31 12.46
N LEU A 480 34.29 22.85 13.36
CA LEU A 480 33.03 23.53 13.69
C LEU A 480 33.28 24.88 14.39
N MET A 481 34.24 24.95 15.32
CA MET A 481 34.64 26.20 15.97
C MET A 481 35.35 27.19 15.04
N ARG A 482 36.12 26.72 14.05
CA ARG A 482 36.67 27.57 12.98
C ARG A 482 35.56 28.22 12.16
N SER A 483 34.50 27.47 11.87
CA SER A 483 33.32 27.98 11.15
C SER A 483 32.51 28.94 12.02
N TYR A 484 32.34 28.67 13.31
CA TYR A 484 31.66 29.55 14.28
C TYR A 484 32.41 30.88 14.53
N VAL A 485 33.74 30.86 14.60
CA VAL A 485 34.53 32.10 14.75
C VAL A 485 34.65 32.88 13.43
N ALA A 486 34.64 32.19 12.28
CA ALA A 486 34.48 32.87 10.99
C ALA A 486 33.11 33.59 10.89
N LEU A 487 32.06 32.96 11.39
CA LEU A 487 30.72 33.54 11.53
C LEU A 487 30.67 34.72 12.51
N LYS A 488 31.50 34.71 13.57
CA LYS A 488 31.56 35.80 14.57
C LYS A 488 32.51 36.95 14.18
N GLY A 489 33.50 36.69 13.31
CA GLY A 489 34.46 37.67 12.81
C GLY A 489 33.97 38.45 11.57
N MET A 490 32.98 37.92 10.85
CA MET A 490 32.28 38.62 9.77
C MET A 490 31.17 39.50 10.35
N GLY A 491 31.54 40.61 10.97
CA GLY A 491 30.58 41.62 11.41
C GLY A 491 29.66 42.09 10.28
N GLU A 492 28.35 42.11 10.55
CA GLU A 492 27.23 42.81 9.87
C GLU A 492 27.11 42.76 8.32
N THR A 493 27.91 41.98 7.59
CA THR A 493 27.99 42.10 6.12
C THR A 493 27.70 40.84 5.31
N ALA A 494 27.43 39.69 5.94
CA ALA A 494 27.01 38.46 5.25
C ALA A 494 25.48 38.32 5.24
N ASN A 495 24.88 38.04 4.08
CA ASN A 495 23.43 37.86 3.99
C ASN A 495 23.01 36.45 4.48
N ALA A 496 21.76 36.32 4.95
CA ALA A 496 21.23 35.10 5.54
C ALA A 496 21.32 33.84 4.64
N GLU A 497 21.40 34.01 3.32
CA GLU A 497 21.47 32.94 2.33
C GLU A 497 22.90 32.39 2.16
N GLU A 498 23.92 33.23 2.31
CA GLU A 498 25.33 32.80 2.35
C GLU A 498 25.61 31.98 3.62
N LEU A 499 25.02 32.39 4.73
CA LEU A 499 25.10 31.68 6.02
C LEU A 499 24.41 30.31 5.96
N LYS A 500 23.26 30.21 5.27
CA LYS A 500 22.57 28.94 5.02
C LYS A 500 23.40 28.01 4.14
N GLN A 501 24.00 28.52 3.07
CA GLN A 501 24.79 27.70 2.15
C GLN A 501 26.04 27.13 2.82
N ILE A 502 26.75 27.93 3.62
CA ILE A 502 27.93 27.48 4.37
C ILE A 502 27.56 26.41 5.41
N ALA A 503 26.41 26.56 6.09
CA ALA A 503 25.91 25.56 7.05
C ALA A 503 25.52 24.25 6.36
N VAL A 504 24.91 24.30 5.17
CA VAL A 504 24.55 23.13 4.35
C VAL A 504 25.79 22.43 3.81
N ASP A 505 26.79 23.19 3.33
CA ASP A 505 28.03 22.64 2.80
C ASP A 505 28.85 21.94 3.91
N ALA A 506 28.87 22.51 5.13
CA ALA A 506 29.48 21.89 6.29
C ALA A 506 28.75 20.60 6.73
N PHE A 507 27.42 20.59 6.65
CA PHE A 507 26.58 19.43 6.95
C PHE A 507 26.77 18.27 5.96
N LEU A 508 26.90 18.58 4.67
CA LEU A 508 27.13 17.58 3.61
C LEU A 508 28.55 17.00 3.67
N ALA A 509 29.56 17.81 4.00
CA ALA A 509 30.94 17.33 4.12
C ALA A 509 31.10 16.29 5.26
N ASP A 510 30.36 16.46 6.36
CA ASP A 510 30.44 15.58 7.54
C ASP A 510 29.61 14.29 7.36
N THR A 511 28.45 14.38 6.70
CA THR A 511 27.61 13.21 6.39
C THR A 511 28.35 12.23 5.48
N VAL A 512 29.08 12.74 4.47
CA VAL A 512 29.86 11.93 3.54
C VAL A 512 31.11 11.32 4.18
N ALA A 513 31.74 12.01 5.13
CA ALA A 513 32.93 11.50 5.83
C ALA A 513 32.60 10.35 6.80
N VAL A 514 31.42 10.39 7.42
CA VAL A 514 30.94 9.37 8.36
C VAL A 514 30.35 8.16 7.63
N GLU A 515 29.62 8.34 6.52
CA GLU A 515 29.05 7.22 5.75
C GLU A 515 30.09 6.39 4.99
N LEU A 516 31.23 6.97 4.61
CA LEU A 516 32.23 6.26 3.79
C LEU A 516 33.28 5.46 4.59
N GLY A 517 33.26 5.48 5.93
CA GLY A 517 34.17 4.65 6.75
C GLY A 517 35.67 4.84 6.42
N VAL A 518 36.07 5.99 5.88
CA VAL A 518 37.45 6.22 5.44
C VAL A 518 38.30 6.61 6.64
N SER A 519 38.86 5.62 7.33
CA SER A 519 40.10 5.82 8.07
C SER A 519 41.17 6.33 7.08
N ARG A 520 41.81 7.46 7.38
CA ARG A 520 42.87 8.10 6.57
C ARG A 520 44.17 7.25 6.51
N ARG A 521 44.10 5.97 6.16
CA ARG A 521 45.26 5.14 5.81
C ARG A 521 45.18 4.49 4.43
N ALA A 522 44.12 4.70 3.64
CA ALA A 522 44.07 4.17 2.27
C ALA A 522 44.64 5.18 1.25
N THR A 523 45.93 5.04 0.96
CA THR A 523 46.62 5.75 -0.13
C THR A 523 46.29 5.11 -1.49
N ARG A 524 45.16 5.48 -2.10
CA ARG A 524 44.90 5.63 -3.56
C ARG A 524 43.38 5.68 -3.85
N PRO A 525 42.87 6.69 -4.59
CA PRO A 525 41.45 6.78 -4.89
C PRO A 525 41.01 5.75 -5.94
N THR A 526 39.97 4.98 -5.62
CA THR A 526 39.32 4.01 -6.52
C THR A 526 38.52 4.71 -7.62
N SER A 527 38.24 3.99 -8.69
CA SER A 527 37.57 4.45 -9.93
C SER A 527 36.21 5.13 -9.73
N MET A 528 35.56 4.89 -8.59
CA MET A 528 34.26 5.47 -8.22
C MET A 528 34.36 6.95 -7.84
N VAL A 529 35.44 7.36 -7.16
CA VAL A 529 35.73 8.77 -6.82
C VAL A 529 35.92 9.59 -8.09
N LYS A 530 36.65 9.05 -9.08
CA LYS A 530 36.86 9.71 -10.39
C LYS A 530 35.57 9.87 -11.21
N ARG A 531 34.61 8.95 -11.09
CA ARG A 531 33.30 9.06 -11.76
C ARG A 531 32.40 10.11 -11.12
N TRP A 532 32.42 10.21 -9.78
CA TRP A 532 31.59 11.18 -9.06
C TRP A 532 32.11 12.62 -9.16
N THR A 533 33.43 12.83 -9.13
CA THR A 533 34.01 14.16 -9.41
C THR A 533 33.66 14.66 -10.82
N ARG A 534 33.56 13.76 -11.81
CA ARG A 534 33.08 14.11 -13.17
C ARG A 534 31.61 14.51 -13.19
N LEU A 535 30.74 13.90 -12.39
CA LEU A 535 29.32 14.27 -12.30
C LEU A 535 29.13 15.67 -11.68
N CYS A 536 29.85 15.98 -10.60
CA CYS A 536 29.80 17.30 -9.97
C CYS A 536 30.35 18.41 -10.87
N LEU A 537 31.38 18.10 -11.67
CA LEU A 537 31.92 19.03 -12.67
C LEU A 537 30.99 19.20 -13.88
N LEU A 538 30.25 18.17 -14.29
CA LEU A 538 29.22 18.24 -15.33
C LEU A 538 28.02 19.09 -14.90
N ALA A 539 27.58 18.97 -13.64
CA ALA A 539 26.52 19.80 -13.08
C ALA A 539 26.89 21.30 -13.05
N ARG A 540 28.17 21.62 -12.78
CA ARG A 540 28.70 23.00 -12.90
C ARG A 540 28.74 23.51 -14.35
N ARG A 541 28.94 22.63 -15.34
CA ARG A 541 29.07 22.99 -16.76
C ARG A 541 27.70 23.19 -17.46
N TRP A 542 26.63 22.63 -16.91
CA TRP A 542 25.26 22.71 -17.44
C TRP A 542 24.40 23.84 -16.83
N GLY A 543 25.01 24.79 -16.10
CA GLY A 543 24.34 26.04 -15.75
C GLY A 543 23.20 25.94 -14.72
N VAL A 544 23.13 24.87 -13.92
CA VAL A 544 22.11 24.68 -12.87
C VAL A 544 22.28 25.66 -11.68
N PHE A 545 23.36 26.46 -11.66
CA PHE A 545 23.55 27.55 -10.69
C PHE A 545 23.85 28.85 -11.44
N SER A 546 22.85 29.73 -11.53
CA SER A 546 22.98 31.07 -12.12
C SER A 546 23.79 31.99 -11.19
N ARG A 547 24.83 32.62 -11.75
CA ARG A 547 25.63 33.67 -11.10
C ARG A 547 24.83 34.96 -10.92
N ILE A 548 25.01 35.63 -9.78
CA ILE A 548 24.93 37.09 -9.70
C ILE A 548 26.24 37.62 -9.09
N ARG A 549 26.87 38.55 -9.82
CA ARG A 549 28.09 39.27 -9.44
C ARG A 549 27.74 40.32 -8.38
N GLY A 550 28.48 40.36 -7.28
CA GLY A 550 28.52 41.46 -6.32
C GLY A 550 29.76 42.37 -6.54
N PRO A 551 29.74 43.62 -6.06
CA PRO A 551 30.48 44.72 -6.68
C PRO A 551 31.81 45.01 -5.97
N TYR A 552 32.84 44.21 -6.21
CA TYR A 552 34.23 44.64 -5.98
C TYR A 552 35.15 43.86 -6.91
N GLY A 553 35.68 44.55 -7.91
CA GLY A 553 36.55 43.94 -8.92
C GLY A 553 36.94 44.93 -9.99
N GLN A 554 37.61 46.01 -9.56
CA GLN A 554 38.39 46.86 -10.45
C GLN A 554 39.37 46.02 -11.29
N GLN A 555 39.44 46.42 -12.56
CA GLN A 555 40.55 46.27 -13.50
C GLN A 555 41.82 45.56 -12.98
N ARG A 556 42.17 44.45 -13.64
CA ARG A 556 43.52 44.33 -14.22
C ARG A 556 43.41 43.77 -15.63
N GLN A 557 43.54 44.66 -16.61
CA GLN A 557 44.13 44.33 -17.90
C GLN A 557 45.59 43.90 -17.68
N ARG A 558 46.00 42.84 -18.37
CA ARG A 558 47.32 42.57 -18.97
C ARG A 558 47.17 41.26 -19.74
N SER A 559 46.88 41.31 -21.05
CA SER A 559 47.83 41.45 -22.17
C SER A 559 48.82 40.28 -22.27
N GLY A 560 48.75 39.52 -23.37
CA GLY A 560 49.94 38.98 -24.02
C GLY A 560 49.99 37.48 -24.27
N ARG A 561 49.60 37.14 -25.51
CA ARG A 561 49.93 35.94 -26.32
C ARG A 561 49.31 34.60 -25.95
#